data_AF-A0AAV0WWD4-F1
#
_entry.id   AF-A0AAV0WWD4-F1
#
_cell.length_a   1.000
_cell.length_b   1.000
_cell.length_c   1.000
_cell.angle_alpha   90.00
_cell.angle_beta   90.00
_cell.angle_gamma   90.00
#
_symmetry.space_group_name_H-M   'P 1'
#
loop_
_entity.id
_entity.type
_entity.pdbx_description
1 polymer ?
#
loop_
_entity_poly.entity_id
_entity_poly.type
_entity_poly.pdbx_seq_one_letter_code
_entity_poly.pdbx_strand_id
1 'polypeptide(L)'
;MPRIAKTQIHRDNYPATDAEQFYLRSTYVPLLDTIKSDITNRLSTKTLEAFDLRLLIPNIIVKLNDNDGWDQQKISKRIIAVAKKFSPLFTVSENVMVDMLEGEICLWLHKWKHQPITERPCTALESYMHCDEDMFSTIRKLLQY
;
A
#
# COMPACT_ATOMS: atom_id res chain seq x y z
N MET A 1 -23.39 -39.18 14.64
CA MET A 1 -23.23 -39.01 16.10
C MET A 1 -22.53 -37.69 16.39
N PRO A 2 -23.05 -36.81 17.26
CA PRO A 2 -22.34 -35.59 17.66
C PRO A 2 -21.16 -35.94 18.58
N ARG A 3 -20.01 -35.29 18.36
CA ARG A 3 -18.81 -35.45 19.19
C ARG A 3 -19.05 -34.79 20.56
N ILE A 4 -19.06 -35.58 21.62
CA ILE A 4 -19.05 -35.07 23.00
C ILE A 4 -17.63 -34.56 23.25
N ALA A 5 -17.42 -33.26 23.11
CA ALA A 5 -16.15 -32.64 23.47
C ALA A 5 -16.01 -32.63 25.00
N LYS A 6 -14.90 -33.16 25.53
CA LYS A 6 -14.54 -32.99 26.95
C LYS A 6 -14.31 -31.50 27.24
N THR A 7 -14.60 -31.10 28.46
CA THR A 7 -14.48 -29.73 28.96
C THR A 7 -13.13 -29.11 28.62
N GLN A 8 -13.14 -27.86 28.14
CA GLN A 8 -11.91 -27.12 27.86
C GLN A 8 -11.23 -26.76 29.19
N ILE A 9 -10.05 -27.33 29.43
CA ILE A 9 -9.30 -27.21 30.70
C ILE A 9 -8.34 -26.00 30.70
N HIS A 10 -8.15 -25.35 29.55
CA HIS A 10 -7.17 -24.29 29.31
C HIS A 10 -7.79 -22.94 28.90
N ARG A 11 -9.06 -22.70 29.23
CA ARG A 11 -9.68 -21.40 28.96
C ARG A 11 -9.53 -20.52 30.21
N ASP A 12 -9.15 -19.26 30.02
CA ASP A 12 -9.12 -18.29 31.12
C ASP A 12 -10.51 -18.17 31.74
N ASN A 13 -10.63 -18.57 33.01
CA ASN A 13 -11.86 -18.41 33.78
C ASN A 13 -11.98 -16.94 34.19
N TYR A 14 -12.54 -16.12 33.31
CA TYR A 14 -12.84 -14.73 33.62
C TYR A 14 -13.83 -14.67 34.79
N PRO A 15 -13.48 -14.01 35.92
CA PRO A 15 -14.39 -13.88 37.04
C PRO A 15 -15.59 -13.05 36.59
N ALA A 16 -16.78 -13.64 36.67
CA ALA A 16 -18.02 -13.01 36.26
C ALA A 16 -19.13 -13.39 37.24
N THR A 17 -19.88 -12.39 37.69
CA THR A 17 -21.01 -12.56 38.62
C THR A 17 -22.30 -12.95 37.89
N ASP A 18 -22.36 -12.70 36.58
CA ASP A 18 -23.50 -12.99 35.72
C ASP A 18 -23.06 -13.38 34.29
N ALA A 19 -23.94 -14.07 33.56
CA ALA A 19 -23.72 -14.51 32.18
C ALA A 19 -23.40 -13.34 31.24
N GLU A 20 -23.99 -12.16 31.46
CA GLU A 20 -23.70 -10.95 30.68
C GLU A 20 -22.24 -10.50 30.88
N GLN A 21 -21.78 -10.45 32.13
CA GLN A 21 -20.39 -10.06 32.45
C GLN A 21 -19.38 -11.04 31.87
N PHE A 22 -19.72 -12.33 31.86
CA PHE A 22 -18.89 -13.35 31.22
C PHE A 22 -18.80 -13.13 29.71
N TYR A 23 -19.93 -12.87 29.04
CA TYR A 23 -19.96 -12.57 27.61
C TYR A 23 -19.14 -11.32 27.27
N LEU A 24 -19.30 -10.25 28.06
CA LEU A 24 -18.58 -9.00 27.86
C LEU A 24 -17.06 -9.20 27.92
N ARG A 25 -16.58 -9.91 28.94
CA ARG A 25 -15.13 -10.10 29.19
C ARG A 25 -14.48 -11.13 28.27
N SER A 26 -15.17 -12.23 27.98
CA SER A 26 -14.59 -13.34 27.21
C SER A 26 -14.67 -13.17 25.70
N THR A 27 -15.64 -12.38 25.22
CA THR A 27 -15.97 -12.31 23.80
C THR A 27 -16.04 -10.88 23.30
N TYR A 28 -16.89 -10.03 23.90
CA TYR A 28 -17.16 -8.70 23.37
C TYR A 28 -15.95 -7.75 23.44
N VAL A 29 -15.32 -7.63 24.61
CA VAL A 29 -14.15 -6.76 24.80
C VAL A 29 -12.96 -7.23 23.93
N PRO A 30 -12.56 -8.52 23.93
CA PRO A 30 -11.51 -9.00 23.03
C PRO A 30 -11.82 -8.78 21.54
N LEU A 31 -13.09 -8.92 21.13
CA LEU A 31 -13.52 -8.64 19.76
C LEU A 31 -13.34 -7.16 19.42
N LEU A 32 -13.78 -6.25 20.30
CA LEU A 32 -13.59 -4.81 20.10
C LEU A 32 -12.11 -4.42 20.04
N ASP A 33 -11.27 -4.99 20.91
CA ASP A 33 -9.82 -4.76 20.87
C ASP A 33 -9.20 -5.26 19.57
N THR A 34 -9.67 -6.40 19.06
CA THR A 34 -9.25 -6.96 17.76
C THR A 34 -9.65 -6.02 16.62
N ILE A 35 -10.91 -5.57 16.58
CA ILE A 35 -11.40 -4.62 15.55
C ILE A 35 -10.60 -3.32 15.60
N LYS A 36 -10.37 -2.78 16.80
CA LYS A 36 -9.58 -1.57 17.01
C LYS A 36 -8.14 -1.74 16.52
N SER A 37 -7.51 -2.86 16.88
CA SER A 37 -6.16 -3.21 16.42
C SER A 37 -6.11 -3.31 14.89
N ASP A 38 -7.06 -4.00 14.28
CA ASP A 38 -7.16 -4.16 12.83
C ASP A 38 -7.30 -2.83 12.10
N ILE A 39 -8.20 -1.95 12.56
CA ILE A 39 -8.37 -0.62 11.99
C ILE A 39 -7.08 0.19 12.11
N THR A 40 -6.45 0.18 13.29
CA THR A 40 -5.22 0.92 13.56
C THR A 40 -4.05 0.43 12.70
N ASN A 41 -3.92 -0.89 12.52
CA ASN A 41 -2.87 -1.49 11.72
C ASN A 41 -3.10 -1.23 10.23
N ARG A 42 -4.33 -1.40 9.73
CA ARG A 42 -4.67 -1.19 8.31
C ARG A 42 -4.62 0.28 7.89
N LEU A 43 -5.01 1.20 8.78
CA LEU A 43 -4.98 2.64 8.53
C LEU A 43 -3.77 3.33 9.17
N SER A 44 -2.74 2.57 9.54
CA SER A 44 -1.51 3.14 10.07
C SER A 44 -0.86 4.06 9.03
N THR A 45 -0.10 5.05 9.50
CA THR A 45 0.65 5.97 8.62
C THR A 45 1.54 5.21 7.62
N LYS A 46 2.16 4.10 8.06
CA LYS A 46 2.99 3.25 7.21
C LYS A 46 2.19 2.64 6.05
N THR A 47 0.98 2.18 6.32
CA THR A 47 0.07 1.59 5.33
C THR A 47 -0.47 2.65 4.39
N LEU A 48 -0.83 3.82 4.92
CA LEU A 48 -1.28 4.97 4.15
C LEU A 48 -0.21 5.47 3.18
N GLU A 49 1.05 5.53 3.62
CA GLU A 49 2.18 5.88 2.76
C GLU A 49 2.36 4.86 1.62
N ALA A 50 2.03 3.58 1.78
CA ALA A 50 2.13 2.62 0.67
C ALA A 50 1.13 2.93 -0.48
N PHE A 51 0.03 3.63 -0.19
CA PHE A 51 -0.90 4.08 -1.24
C PHE A 51 -0.29 5.15 -2.16
N ASP A 52 0.85 5.76 -1.79
CA ASP A 52 1.58 6.67 -2.66
C ASP A 52 2.16 5.96 -3.90
N LEU A 53 2.18 4.62 -3.96
CA LEU A 53 2.41 3.86 -5.21
C LEU A 53 1.41 4.21 -6.31
N ARG A 54 0.18 4.64 -5.94
CA ARG A 54 -0.83 5.10 -6.90
C ARG A 54 -0.36 6.31 -7.70
N LEU A 55 0.64 7.05 -7.21
CA LEU A 55 1.26 8.14 -7.94
C LEU A 55 2.00 7.66 -9.20
N LEU A 56 2.27 6.36 -9.37
CA LEU A 56 2.82 5.82 -10.62
C LEU A 56 1.79 5.74 -11.74
N ILE A 57 0.49 5.83 -11.43
CA ILE A 57 -0.58 5.80 -12.42
C ILE A 57 -0.56 7.09 -13.25
N PRO A 58 -0.37 7.03 -14.59
CA PRO A 58 -0.25 8.18 -15.49
C PRO A 58 -1.35 9.22 -15.36
N ASN A 59 -2.61 8.80 -15.27
CA ASN A 59 -3.72 9.76 -15.12
C ASN A 59 -3.63 10.54 -13.81
N ILE A 60 -3.15 9.92 -12.73
CA ILE A 60 -3.03 10.55 -11.41
C ILE A 60 -1.82 11.48 -11.39
N ILE A 61 -0.66 11.00 -11.84
CA ILE A 61 0.60 11.74 -11.78
C ILE A 61 0.55 13.03 -12.61
N VAL A 62 -0.08 12.99 -13.79
CA VAL A 62 -0.18 14.16 -14.67
C VAL A 62 -1.20 15.16 -14.14
N LYS A 63 -2.36 14.69 -13.63
CA LYS A 63 -3.36 15.59 -13.01
C LYS A 63 -2.82 16.37 -11.82
N LEU A 64 -2.01 15.73 -10.98
CA LEU A 64 -1.37 16.38 -9.82
C LEU A 64 -0.31 17.40 -10.24
N ASN A 65 0.41 17.14 -11.34
CA ASN A 65 1.41 18.05 -11.88
C ASN A 65 0.74 19.29 -12.52
N ASP A 66 -0.37 19.11 -13.23
CA ASP A 66 -1.02 20.17 -14.01
C ASP A 66 -1.94 21.09 -13.16
N ASN A 67 -2.65 20.56 -12.15
CA ASN A 67 -3.67 21.34 -11.41
C ASN A 67 -3.18 21.96 -10.10
N ASP A 68 -2.25 21.31 -9.39
CA ASP A 68 -1.99 21.64 -7.98
C ASP A 68 -0.66 22.39 -7.74
N GLY A 69 0.07 22.75 -8.80
CA GLY A 69 1.39 23.39 -8.67
C GLY A 69 2.39 22.54 -7.88
N TRP A 70 2.19 21.22 -7.84
CA TRP A 70 3.11 20.32 -7.18
C TRP A 70 4.43 20.26 -7.94
N ASP A 71 5.49 20.72 -7.29
CA ASP A 71 6.85 20.55 -7.79
C ASP A 71 7.10 19.07 -8.08
N GLN A 72 7.60 18.76 -9.27
CA GLN A 72 8.01 17.42 -9.68
C GLN A 72 8.90 16.74 -8.62
N GLN A 73 9.69 17.52 -7.89
CA GLN A 73 10.52 17.10 -6.77
C GLN A 73 9.73 16.55 -5.58
N LYS A 74 8.54 17.09 -5.29
CA LYS A 74 7.69 16.62 -4.19
C LYS A 74 7.04 15.28 -4.53
N ILE A 75 6.62 15.09 -5.78
CA ILE A 75 6.09 13.82 -6.28
C ILE A 75 7.19 12.76 -6.27
N SER A 76 8.36 13.06 -6.83
CA SER A 76 9.49 12.13 -6.85
C SER A 76 9.91 11.73 -5.44
N LYS A 77 10.00 12.68 -4.50
CA LYS A 77 10.33 12.41 -3.10
C LYS A 77 9.36 11.44 -2.43
N ARG A 78 8.05 11.56 -2.69
CA ARG A 78 7.05 10.61 -2.14
C ARG A 78 7.21 9.23 -2.74
N ILE A 79 7.34 9.12 -4.07
CA ILE A 79 7.52 7.82 -4.74
C ILE A 79 8.81 7.14 -4.26
N ILE A 80 9.90 7.89 -4.13
CA ILE A 80 11.19 7.39 -3.62
C ILE A 80 11.05 6.91 -2.16
N ALA A 81 10.38 7.67 -1.29
CA ALA A 81 10.16 7.26 0.09
C ALA A 81 9.42 5.93 0.21
N VAL A 82 8.49 5.67 -0.71
CA VAL A 82 7.77 4.40 -0.78
C VAL A 82 8.64 3.30 -1.36
N ALA A 83 9.33 3.56 -2.46
CA ALA A 83 10.22 2.60 -3.11
C ALA A 83 11.31 2.09 -2.15
N LYS A 84 11.85 2.96 -1.28
CA LYS A 84 12.79 2.58 -0.22
C LYS A 84 12.24 1.50 0.73
N LYS A 85 10.93 1.50 1.03
CA LYS A 85 10.31 0.43 1.85
C LYS A 85 10.29 -0.91 1.12
N PHE A 86 10.24 -0.87 -0.20
CA PHE A 86 10.32 -2.04 -1.07
C PHE A 86 11.75 -2.39 -1.50
N SER A 87 12.77 -1.67 -0.99
CA SER A 87 14.19 -1.92 -1.26
C SER A 87 14.61 -3.39 -1.12
N PRO A 88 14.16 -4.16 -0.11
CA PRO A 88 14.50 -5.59 0.01
C PRO A 88 14.02 -6.48 -1.14
N LEU A 89 13.09 -5.99 -1.96
CA LEU A 89 12.56 -6.73 -3.12
C LEU A 89 13.44 -6.54 -4.37
N PHE A 90 14.39 -5.61 -4.34
CA PHE A 90 15.31 -5.33 -5.45
C PHE A 90 16.64 -6.04 -5.22
N THR A 91 17.23 -6.52 -6.31
CA THR A 91 18.58 -7.15 -6.31
C THR A 91 19.72 -6.14 -6.28
N VAL A 92 19.39 -4.86 -6.43
CA VAL A 92 20.32 -3.74 -6.58
C VAL A 92 20.37 -2.94 -5.28
N SER A 93 21.50 -2.30 -4.99
CA SER A 93 21.63 -1.45 -3.79
C SER A 93 20.61 -0.32 -3.79
N GLU A 94 20.18 0.10 -2.59
CA GLU A 94 19.16 1.13 -2.40
C GLU A 94 19.50 2.43 -3.16
N ASN A 95 20.75 2.87 -3.11
CA ASN A 95 21.18 4.11 -3.77
C ASN A 95 21.01 4.03 -5.29
N VAL A 96 21.43 2.92 -5.90
CA VAL A 96 21.32 2.74 -7.36
C VAL A 96 19.86 2.60 -7.78
N MET A 97 19.03 1.94 -6.98
CA MET A 97 17.58 1.88 -7.22
C MET A 97 16.93 3.27 -7.17
N VAL A 98 17.32 4.11 -6.21
CA VAL A 98 16.82 5.49 -6.10
C VAL A 98 17.23 6.32 -7.31
N ASP A 99 18.49 6.24 -7.74
CA ASP A 99 19.00 7.00 -8.90
C ASP A 99 18.28 6.57 -10.20
N MET A 100 18.11 5.26 -10.41
CA MET A 100 17.36 4.73 -11.55
C MET A 100 15.90 5.18 -11.53
N LEU A 101 15.25 5.09 -10.37
CA LEU A 101 13.86 5.46 -10.20
C LEU A 101 13.62 6.96 -10.43
N GLU A 102 14.52 7.83 -10.01
CA GLU A 102 14.41 9.27 -10.25
C GLU A 102 14.46 9.60 -11.74
N GLY A 103 15.37 8.96 -12.48
CA GLY A 103 15.44 9.06 -13.94
C GLY A 103 14.18 8.52 -14.63
N GLU A 104 13.72 7.33 -14.22
CA GLU A 104 12.51 6.70 -14.75
C GLU A 104 11.26 7.57 -14.48
N ILE A 105 11.10 8.14 -13.29
CA ILE A 105 9.97 9.02 -12.95
C ILE A 105 9.95 10.26 -13.85
N CYS A 106 11.12 10.86 -14.11
CA CYS A 106 11.22 12.03 -14.98
C CYS A 106 10.77 11.71 -16.41
N LEU A 107 11.26 10.60 -16.97
CA LEU A 107 10.88 10.12 -18.30
C LEU A 107 9.41 9.70 -18.36
N TRP A 108 8.91 9.04 -17.33
CA TRP A 108 7.51 8.61 -17.20
C TRP A 108 6.57 9.81 -17.22
N LEU A 109 6.84 10.83 -16.39
CA LEU A 109 6.11 12.09 -16.38
C LEU A 109 6.09 12.74 -17.77
N HIS A 110 7.26 12.83 -18.41
CA HIS A 110 7.38 13.46 -19.72
C HIS A 110 6.56 12.71 -20.78
N LYS A 111 6.70 11.37 -20.85
CA LYS A 111 5.94 10.50 -21.76
C LYS A 111 4.44 10.73 -21.66
N TRP A 112 3.89 10.74 -20.45
CA TRP A 112 2.44 10.82 -20.25
C TRP A 112 1.89 12.25 -20.32
N LYS A 113 2.71 13.28 -20.08
CA LYS A 113 2.33 14.67 -20.33
C LYS A 113 2.04 14.91 -21.81
N HIS A 114 2.82 14.32 -22.71
CA HIS A 114 2.67 14.50 -24.15
C HIS A 114 1.53 13.68 -24.77
N GLN A 115 0.97 12.70 -24.06
CA GLN A 115 -0.15 11.92 -24.55
C GLN A 115 -1.51 12.50 -24.13
N PRO A 116 -2.56 12.34 -24.97
CA PRO A 116 -3.90 12.81 -24.66
C PRO A 116 -4.50 12.05 -23.49
N ILE A 117 -5.38 12.70 -22.72
CA ILE A 117 -6.00 12.14 -21.50
C ILE A 117 -6.72 10.81 -21.77
N THR A 118 -7.29 10.64 -22.98
CA THR A 118 -8.00 9.43 -23.40
C THR A 118 -7.13 8.19 -23.53
N GLU A 119 -5.82 8.37 -23.77
CA GLU A 119 -4.86 7.28 -23.93
C GLU A 119 -4.07 6.99 -22.64
N ARG A 120 -4.26 7.82 -21.60
CA ARG A 120 -3.56 7.66 -20.32
C ARG A 120 -4.19 6.53 -19.50
N PRO A 121 -3.40 5.54 -19.05
CA PRO A 121 -3.85 4.53 -18.12
C PRO A 121 -4.49 5.13 -16.87
N CYS A 122 -5.68 4.66 -16.55
CA CYS A 122 -6.43 5.06 -15.36
C CYS A 122 -6.25 4.07 -14.21
N THR A 123 -5.80 2.85 -14.51
CA THR A 123 -5.58 1.79 -13.53
C THR A 123 -4.11 1.39 -13.45
N ALA A 124 -3.70 0.81 -12.31
CA ALA A 124 -2.34 0.28 -12.13
C ALA A 124 -2.04 -0.86 -13.13
N LEU A 125 -3.05 -1.68 -13.46
CA LEU A 125 -2.92 -2.77 -14.42
C LEU A 125 -2.64 -2.25 -15.84
N GLU A 126 -3.41 -1.28 -16.32
CA GLU A 126 -3.14 -0.64 -17.61
C GLU A 126 -1.78 0.04 -17.62
N SER A 127 -1.40 0.68 -16.50
CA SER A 127 -0.09 1.32 -16.35
C SER A 127 1.03 0.29 -16.50
N TYR A 128 0.87 -0.89 -15.90
CA TYR A 128 1.80 -2.02 -16.02
C TYR A 128 1.88 -2.55 -17.46
N MET A 129 0.73 -2.70 -18.14
CA MET A 129 0.69 -3.17 -19.53
C MET A 129 1.38 -2.23 -20.53
N HIS A 130 1.31 -0.91 -20.28
CA HIS A 130 1.96 0.11 -21.10
C HIS A 130 3.37 0.50 -20.60
N CYS A 131 3.88 -0.21 -19.58
CA CYS A 131 5.21 -0.01 -19.03
C CYS A 131 6.22 -0.89 -19.78
N ASP A 132 7.17 -0.25 -20.45
CA ASP A 132 8.25 -0.94 -21.15
C ASP A 132 9.24 -1.56 -20.15
N GLU A 133 9.66 -2.81 -20.36
CA GLU A 133 10.55 -3.53 -19.43
C GLU A 133 11.95 -2.92 -19.36
N ASP A 134 12.47 -2.52 -20.51
CA ASP A 134 13.85 -2.08 -20.65
C ASP A 134 13.99 -0.61 -20.25
N MET A 135 12.95 0.18 -20.53
CA MET A 135 12.96 1.63 -20.28
C MET A 135 12.48 1.99 -18.86
N PHE A 136 11.60 1.20 -18.26
CA PHE A 136 10.95 1.49 -16.97
C PHE A 136 10.97 0.28 -16.03
N SER A 137 12.14 -0.36 -15.91
CA SER A 137 12.31 -1.61 -15.17
C SER A 137 11.95 -1.51 -13.68
N THR A 138 12.21 -0.36 -13.05
CA THR A 138 11.97 -0.13 -11.63
C THR A 138 10.51 0.19 -11.37
N ILE A 139 9.91 1.09 -12.17
CA ILE A 139 8.49 1.41 -12.12
C ILE A 139 7.64 0.16 -12.41
N ARG A 140 8.02 -0.67 -13.39
CA ARG A 140 7.29 -1.90 -13.71
C ARG A 140 7.28 -2.88 -12.55
N LYS A 141 8.41 -3.06 -11.85
CA LYS A 141 8.47 -3.88 -10.62
C LYS A 141 7.58 -3.31 -9.53
N LEU A 142 7.58 -1.98 -9.33
CA LEU A 142 6.72 -1.34 -8.32
C LEU A 142 5.22 -1.45 -8.65
N LEU A 143 4.85 -1.43 -9.93
CA LEU A 143 3.46 -1.59 -10.38
C LEU A 143 2.94 -3.04 -10.30
N GLN A 144 3.84 -4.02 -10.12
CA GLN A 144 3.46 -5.42 -9.96
C GLN A 144 2.90 -5.74 -8.56
N TYR A 145 3.16 -4.88 -7.57
CA TYR A 145 2.78 -5.05 -6.16
C TYR A 145 1.55 -4.21 -5.79
#